data_AF-A0A7V9SZA2-F1
#
_entry.id   AF-A0A7V9SZA2-F1
#
_cell.length_a   1.000
_cell.length_b   1.000
_cell.length_c   1.000
_cell.angle_alpha   90.00
_cell.angle_beta   90.00
_cell.angle_gamma   90.00
#
_symmetry.space_group_name_H-M   'P 1'
#
loop_
_entity.id
_entity.type
_entity.pdbx_description
1 polymer ?
#
loop_
_entity_poly.entity_id
_entity_poly.type
_entity_poly.pdbx_seq_one_letter_code
_entity_poly.pdbx_strand_id
1 'polypeptide(L)'
;MNEGPEQVHHAVLFPFVEGTDEAAAEAALNTFLASEDAPPPPEIDLANIDSTGDSAVYSGGLGGTSEADLVAGRTYAVVCFISDRAGGPPHVVAHDMKKIFTVA
;
A
#
# COMPACT_ATOMS: atom_id res chain seq x y z
N MET A 1 12.13 1.02 10.20
CA MET A 1 13.05 -0.14 10.08
C MET A 1 12.18 -1.39 10.00
N ASN A 2 12.60 -2.43 9.27
CA ASN A 2 11.95 -3.73 9.38
C ASN A 2 12.39 -4.36 10.72
N GLU A 3 11.54 -4.30 11.75
CA GLU A 3 11.90 -4.73 13.10
C GLU A 3 11.68 -6.23 13.36
N GLY A 4 11.16 -6.99 12.37
CA GLY A 4 10.92 -8.43 12.49
C GLY A 4 11.89 -9.26 11.64
N PRO A 5 12.66 -10.21 12.22
CA PRO A 5 13.60 -11.04 11.46
C PRO A 5 12.92 -12.11 10.58
N GLU A 6 11.65 -12.41 10.82
CA GLU A 6 11.00 -13.59 10.25
C GLU A 6 10.30 -13.31 8.91
N GLN A 7 9.85 -12.08 8.68
CA GLN A 7 9.09 -11.71 7.48
C GLN A 7 9.79 -10.62 6.67
N VAL A 8 9.52 -10.65 5.37
CA VAL A 8 10.00 -9.62 4.45
C VAL A 8 8.97 -8.51 4.34
N HIS A 9 9.43 -7.28 4.11
CA HIS A 9 8.55 -6.16 3.87
C HIS A 9 8.86 -5.49 2.56
N HIS A 10 7.80 -5.03 1.91
CA HIS A 10 7.79 -4.30 0.66
C HIS A 10 6.77 -3.20 0.80
N ALA A 11 7.11 -1.99 0.39
CA ALA A 11 6.20 -0.87 0.36
C ALA A 11 5.77 -0.65 -1.09
N VAL A 12 4.47 -0.66 -1.34
CA VAL A 12 3.87 -0.24 -2.62
C VAL A 12 2.99 0.96 -2.34
N LEU A 13 3.15 2.02 -3.13
CA LEU A 13 2.25 3.18 -3.05
C LEU A 13 1.02 2.96 -3.91
N PHE A 14 -0.15 3.04 -3.29
CA PHE A 14 -1.45 3.04 -3.94
C PHE A 14 -1.94 4.49 -4.03
N PRO A 15 -2.07 5.04 -5.25
CA PRO A 15 -2.67 6.36 -5.44
C PRO A 15 -4.20 6.28 -5.37
N PHE A 16 -4.82 7.27 -4.73
CA PHE A 16 -6.26 7.50 -4.84
C PHE A 16 -6.54 8.62 -5.83
N VAL A 17 -7.74 8.64 -6.41
CA VAL A 17 -8.17 9.72 -7.30
C VAL A 17 -8.15 11.07 -6.57
N GLU A 18 -8.02 12.16 -7.34
CA GLU A 18 -8.01 13.51 -6.77
C GLU A 18 -9.29 13.79 -5.97
N GLY A 19 -9.15 14.43 -4.81
CA GLY A 19 -10.27 14.76 -3.93
C GLY A 19 -10.72 13.64 -3.00
N THR A 20 -10.15 12.44 -3.08
CA THR A 20 -10.37 11.38 -2.08
C THR A 20 -9.70 11.73 -0.75
N ASP A 21 -10.48 11.84 0.31
CA ASP A 21 -9.97 11.99 1.68
C ASP A 21 -9.49 10.65 2.27
N GLU A 22 -8.77 10.70 3.40
CA GLU A 22 -8.21 9.50 4.03
C GLU A 22 -9.27 8.46 4.44
N ALA A 23 -10.48 8.90 4.81
CA ALA A 23 -11.55 7.98 5.23
C ALA A 23 -12.15 7.24 4.03
N ALA A 24 -12.39 7.94 2.91
CA ALA A 24 -12.82 7.35 1.66
C ALA A 24 -11.73 6.43 1.08
N ALA A 25 -10.47 6.83 1.17
CA ALA A 25 -9.32 6.00 0.78
C ALA A 25 -9.26 4.69 1.58
N GLU A 26 -9.48 4.76 2.90
CA GLU A 26 -9.50 3.57 3.75
C GLU A 26 -10.64 2.62 3.40
N ALA A 27 -11.85 3.15 3.22
CA ALA A 27 -13.01 2.36 2.81
C ALA A 27 -12.79 1.69 1.45
N ALA A 28 -12.24 2.43 0.48
CA ALA A 28 -11.93 1.93 -0.84
C ALA A 28 -10.85 0.84 -0.79
N LEU A 29 -9.74 1.07 -0.10
CA LEU A 29 -8.68 0.08 0.04
C LEU A 29 -9.20 -1.21 0.71
N ASN A 30 -9.99 -1.10 1.78
CA ASN A 30 -10.57 -2.27 2.45
C ASN A 30 -11.53 -3.03 1.50
N THR A 31 -12.32 -2.32 0.71
CA THR A 31 -13.21 -2.93 -0.29
C THR A 31 -12.42 -3.65 -1.38
N PHE A 32 -11.35 -3.03 -1.87
CA PHE A 32 -10.46 -3.63 -2.86
C PHE A 32 -9.81 -4.90 -2.34
N LEU A 33 -9.29 -4.88 -1.12
CA LEU A 33 -8.63 -6.03 -0.48
C LEU A 33 -9.58 -7.19 -0.18
N ALA A 34 -10.86 -6.92 0.02
CA ALA A 34 -11.88 -7.94 0.28
C ALA A 34 -12.50 -8.54 -1.00
N SER A 35 -12.15 -8.02 -2.18
CA SER A 35 -12.78 -8.38 -3.45
C SER A 35 -11.85 -9.23 -4.31
N GLU A 36 -12.32 -10.39 -4.78
CA GLU A 36 -11.58 -11.22 -5.74
C GLU A 36 -12.04 -10.99 -7.20
N ASP A 37 -13.36 -10.81 -7.42
CA ASP A 37 -13.97 -10.69 -8.75
C ASP A 37 -14.90 -9.47 -8.91
N ALA A 38 -14.76 -8.46 -8.03
CA ALA A 38 -15.53 -7.22 -8.14
C ALA A 38 -14.77 -6.15 -8.94
N PRO A 39 -15.48 -5.23 -9.62
CA PRO A 39 -14.84 -4.03 -10.14
C PRO A 39 -14.08 -3.30 -9.02
N PRO A 40 -12.88 -2.77 -9.30
CA PRO A 40 -12.12 -2.02 -8.31
C PRO A 40 -12.90 -0.77 -7.86
N PRO A 41 -12.79 -0.37 -6.59
CA PRO A 41 -13.39 0.87 -6.10
C PRO A 41 -12.96 2.07 -6.95
N PRO A 42 -13.89 2.96 -7.33
CA PRO A 42 -13.60 4.09 -8.22
C PRO A 42 -12.62 5.11 -7.61
N GLU A 43 -12.42 5.06 -6.30
CA GLU A 43 -11.48 5.92 -5.58
C GLU A 43 -10.02 5.51 -5.80
N ILE A 44 -9.73 4.28 -6.23
CA ILE A 44 -8.36 3.82 -6.49
C ILE A 44 -7.94 4.20 -7.91
N ASP A 45 -6.84 4.93 -8.04
CA ASP A 45 -6.30 5.30 -9.34
C ASP A 45 -5.38 4.19 -9.89
N LEU A 46 -6.00 3.10 -10.34
CA LEU A 46 -5.27 1.98 -10.94
C LEU A 46 -4.50 2.35 -12.21
N ALA A 47 -4.86 3.46 -12.88
CA ALA A 47 -4.15 3.89 -14.08
C ALA A 47 -2.74 4.41 -13.77
N ASN A 48 -2.49 4.83 -12.52
CA ASN A 48 -1.20 5.37 -12.09
C ASN A 48 -0.53 4.53 -10.99
N ILE A 49 -1.01 3.32 -10.71
CA ILE A 49 -0.46 2.49 -9.63
C ILE A 49 1.03 2.16 -9.88
N ASP A 50 1.39 1.79 -11.10
CA ASP A 50 2.76 1.40 -11.47
C ASP A 50 3.73 2.60 -11.49
N SER A 51 3.23 3.83 -11.58
CA SER A 51 4.04 5.05 -11.64
C SER A 51 4.20 5.75 -10.29
N THR A 52 3.50 5.28 -9.25
CA THR A 52 3.52 5.95 -7.93
C THR A 52 4.72 5.53 -7.08
N GLY A 53 5.26 4.33 -7.31
CA GLY A 53 6.52 3.87 -6.76
C GLY A 53 6.40 2.78 -5.71
N ASP A 54 7.51 2.07 -5.52
CA ASP A 54 7.64 0.97 -4.58
C ASP A 54 9.05 0.89 -3.98
N SER A 55 9.23 0.01 -3.00
CA SER A 55 10.53 -0.26 -2.40
C SER A 55 11.15 -1.56 -2.88
N ALA A 56 12.43 -1.78 -2.60
CA ALA A 56 12.94 -3.14 -2.62
C ALA A 56 12.26 -3.98 -1.50
N VAL A 57 12.42 -5.30 -1.58
CA VAL A 57 12.02 -6.22 -0.52
C VAL A 57 13.10 -6.27 0.55
N TYR A 58 12.76 -5.96 1.80
CA TYR A 58 13.70 -5.90 2.93
C TYR A 58 13.41 -6.98 3.98
N SER A 59 14.45 -7.67 4.45
CA SER A 59 14.37 -8.56 5.63
C SER A 59 14.59 -7.78 6.93
N GLY A 60 14.33 -8.40 8.08
CA GLY A 60 14.53 -7.78 9.39
C GLY A 60 15.94 -7.22 9.59
N GLY A 61 16.02 -6.05 10.22
CA GLY A 61 17.25 -5.29 10.42
C GLY A 61 17.77 -4.57 9.17
N LEU A 62 17.18 -4.81 7.99
CA LEU A 62 17.47 -4.07 6.76
C LEU A 62 16.45 -2.96 6.53
N GLY A 63 16.84 -2.00 5.71
CA GLY A 63 15.98 -0.93 5.24
C GLY A 63 16.65 -0.18 4.10
N GLY A 64 15.90 0.71 3.48
CA GLY A 64 16.38 1.60 2.44
C GLY A 64 15.45 2.80 2.30
N THR A 65 15.82 3.66 1.37
CA THR A 65 15.03 4.82 0.97
C THR A 65 14.62 4.63 -0.47
N SER A 66 13.35 4.90 -0.76
CA SER A 66 12.82 5.01 -2.12
C SER A 66 12.38 6.44 -2.35
N GLU A 67 12.50 6.90 -3.59
CA GLU A 67 11.96 8.19 -4.03
C GLU A 67 10.63 7.94 -4.74
N ALA A 68 9.69 8.86 -4.57
CA ALA A 68 8.40 8.83 -5.23
C ALA A 68 7.95 10.28 -5.50
N ASP A 69 7.40 10.51 -6.69
CA ASP A 69 6.83 11.80 -7.07
C ASP A 69 5.39 11.87 -6.56
N LEU A 70 5.20 12.55 -5.42
CA LEU A 70 3.90 12.70 -4.78
C LEU A 70 3.27 14.05 -5.11
N VAL A 71 1.96 14.04 -5.35
CA VAL A 71 1.18 15.25 -5.66
C VAL A 71 0.64 15.84 -4.36
N ALA A 72 0.91 17.13 -4.10
CA ALA A 72 0.38 17.84 -2.94
C ALA A 72 -1.16 17.81 -2.92
N GLY A 73 -1.74 17.61 -1.74
CA GLY A 73 -3.19 17.48 -1.55
C GLY A 73 -3.79 16.14 -1.97
N ARG A 74 -2.99 15.23 -2.55
CA ARG A 74 -3.46 13.90 -2.96
C ARG A 74 -3.25 12.88 -1.85
N THR A 75 -4.19 11.94 -1.74
CA THR A 75 -4.15 10.84 -0.78
C THR A 75 -3.51 9.61 -1.39
N TYR A 76 -2.71 8.91 -0.58
CA TYR A 76 -2.01 7.68 -0.94
C TYR A 76 -2.10 6.66 0.20
N ALA A 77 -1.89 5.40 -0.12
CA ALA A 77 -1.59 4.36 0.87
C ALA A 77 -0.23 3.73 0.59
N VAL A 78 0.59 3.54 1.62
CA VAL A 78 1.68 2.57 1.56
C VAL A 78 1.13 1.23 2.05
N VAL A 79 1.27 0.17 1.26
CA VAL A 79 0.84 -1.19 1.65
C VAL A 79 1.96 -2.20 1.47
N CYS A 80 1.95 -3.26 2.29
CA CYS A 80 2.75 -4.44 2.04
C CYS A 80 1.88 -5.58 1.48
N PHE A 81 2.02 -5.84 0.18
CA PHE A 81 1.24 -6.87 -0.52
C PHE A 81 1.96 -8.22 -0.64
N ILE A 82 3.04 -8.42 0.11
CA ILE A 82 3.74 -9.72 0.17
C ILE A 82 3.15 -10.56 1.31
N SER A 83 3.01 -11.86 1.11
CA SER A 83 2.60 -12.82 2.15
C SER A 83 3.76 -13.24 3.05
N ASP A 84 3.43 -13.80 4.21
CA ASP A 84 4.41 -14.46 5.06
C ASP A 84 5.18 -15.55 4.28
N ARG A 85 6.42 -15.85 4.68
CA ARG A 85 7.27 -16.87 4.02
C ARG A 85 6.63 -18.27 3.99
N ALA A 86 5.78 -18.59 4.95
CA ALA A 86 5.02 -19.84 5.01
C ALA A 86 3.81 -19.87 4.05
N GLY A 87 3.54 -18.77 3.34
CA GLY A 87 2.33 -18.54 2.59
C GLY A 87 1.20 -17.97 3.45
N GLY A 88 0.05 -17.72 2.82
CA GLY A 88 -1.12 -17.09 3.46
C GLY A 88 -1.51 -15.77 2.79
N PRO A 89 -2.48 -15.04 3.36
CA PRO A 89 -2.88 -13.73 2.85
C PRO A 89 -1.70 -12.75 2.86
N PRO A 90 -1.71 -11.72 1.99
CA PRO A 90 -0.74 -10.63 2.03
C PRO A 90 -0.69 -9.94 3.40
N HIS A 91 0.45 -9.35 3.79
CA HIS A 91 0.62 -8.68 5.08
C HIS A 91 -0.39 -7.54 5.32
N VAL A 92 -0.82 -6.84 4.27
CA VAL A 92 -1.90 -5.84 4.38
C VAL A 92 -3.23 -6.45 4.81
N VAL A 93 -3.50 -7.71 4.47
CA VAL A 93 -4.72 -8.45 4.88
C VAL A 93 -4.52 -9.14 6.22
N ALA A 94 -3.39 -9.83 6.41
CA ALA A 94 -3.14 -10.65 7.60
C ALA A 94 -2.78 -9.83 8.86
N HIS A 95 -2.08 -8.71 8.68
CA HIS A 95 -1.46 -7.94 9.77
C HIS A 95 -1.79 -6.44 9.72
N ASP A 96 -2.76 -6.05 8.87
CA ASP A 96 -3.13 -4.65 8.62
C ASP A 96 -1.93 -3.75 8.29
N MET A 97 -0.94 -4.29 7.55
CA MET A 97 0.30 -3.59 7.22
C MET A 97 0.09 -2.56 6.11
N LYS A 98 -0.54 -1.45 6.47
CA LYS A 98 -0.78 -0.29 5.61
C LYS A 98 -0.65 1.02 6.37
N LYS A 99 -0.46 2.11 5.62
CA LYS A 99 -0.59 3.47 6.13
C LYS A 99 -1.20 4.36 5.06
N ILE A 100 -2.29 5.03 5.40
CA ILE A 100 -2.93 6.04 4.55
C ILE A 100 -2.48 7.42 5.01
N PHE A 101 -2.28 8.31 4.06
CA PHE A 101 -1.88 9.70 4.29
C PHE A 101 -2.22 10.60 3.11
N THR A 102 -2.59 11.85 3.40
CA THR A 102 -2.63 12.94 2.42
C THR A 102 -1.31 13.72 2.43
N VAL A 103 -0.80 14.07 1.24
CA VAL A 103 0.41 14.87 1.10
C VAL A 103 0.10 16.33 1.41
N ALA A 104 0.86 16.92 2.34
CA ALA A 104 0.71 18.32 2.74
C ALA A 104 1.23 19.32 1.69
#